data_AF-A0A372RE15-F1
#
_entry.id   AF-A0A372RE15-F1
#
_cell.length_a   1.000
_cell.length_b   1.000
_cell.length_c   1.000
_cell.angle_alpha   90.00
_cell.angle_beta   90.00
_cell.angle_gamma   90.00
#
_symmetry.space_group_name_H-M   'P 1'
#
loop_
_entity.id
_entity.type
_entity.pdbx_description
1 polymer ?
#
loop_
_entity_poly.entity_id
_entity_poly.type
_entity_poly.pdbx_seq_one_letter_code
_entity_poly.pdbx_strand_id
1 'polypeptide(L)'
;MPPFRQQKQRHSAISDEVKRQICEWEKANKNKRHVDIANHFNEVYPNLTIDRSTISKILLQSDKWTAIINTKDSKCYSWRCYFN
;
A
#
# COMPACT_ATOMS: atom_id res chain seq x y z
N MET A 1 6.93 -40.08 -13.42
CA MET A 1 7.42 -38.70 -13.58
C MET A 1 6.47 -37.77 -12.82
N PRO A 2 6.91 -36.91 -11.89
CA PRO A 2 6.01 -35.99 -11.20
C PRO A 2 5.72 -34.77 -12.10
N PRO A 3 4.53 -34.14 -11.99
CA PRO A 3 4.19 -33.00 -12.82
C PRO A 3 5.02 -31.78 -12.40
N PHE A 4 5.51 -31.05 -13.39
CA PHE A 4 6.15 -29.74 -13.22
C PHE A 4 5.16 -28.83 -12.50
N ARG A 5 5.34 -28.68 -11.19
CA ARG A 5 4.64 -27.67 -10.40
C ARG A 5 5.12 -26.32 -10.91
N GLN A 6 4.32 -25.71 -11.78
CA GLN A 6 4.46 -24.31 -12.18
C GLN A 6 4.66 -23.52 -10.89
N GLN A 7 5.88 -23.02 -10.69
CA GLN A 7 6.18 -22.15 -9.57
C GLN A 7 5.29 -20.93 -9.75
N LYS A 8 4.18 -20.91 -9.01
CA LYS A 8 3.26 -19.79 -8.91
C LYS A 8 4.14 -18.58 -8.69
N GLN A 9 4.26 -17.74 -9.72
CA GLN A 9 5.03 -16.51 -9.66
C GLN A 9 4.60 -15.83 -8.37
N ARG A 10 5.51 -15.82 -7.39
CA ARG A 10 5.29 -15.09 -6.16
C ARG A 10 5.16 -13.66 -6.63
N HIS A 11 3.94 -13.16 -6.74
CA HIS A 11 3.68 -11.74 -6.89
C HIS A 11 4.64 -11.06 -5.92
N SER A 12 5.61 -10.31 -6.44
CA SER A 12 6.54 -9.54 -5.61
C SER A 12 5.64 -8.70 -4.73
N ALA A 13 5.53 -9.11 -3.47
CA ALA A 13 4.54 -8.54 -2.58
C ALA A 13 4.96 -7.09 -2.38
N ILE A 14 4.14 -6.15 -2.87
CA ILE A 14 4.36 -4.73 -2.61
C ILE A 14 4.46 -4.58 -1.10
N SER A 15 5.59 -4.05 -0.64
CA SER A 15 5.84 -3.84 0.78
C SER A 15 4.78 -2.92 1.36
N ASP A 16 4.42 -3.15 2.62
CA ASP A 16 3.46 -2.30 3.33
C ASP A 16 3.93 -0.84 3.40
N GLU A 17 5.25 -0.61 3.31
CA GLU A 17 5.84 0.72 3.18
C GLU A 17 5.44 1.43 1.89
N VAL A 18 5.47 0.74 0.75
CA VAL A 18 5.07 1.33 -0.54
C VAL A 18 3.57 1.61 -0.57
N LYS A 19 2.77 0.71 0.02
CA LYS A 19 1.31 0.94 0.18
C LYS A 19 1.01 2.18 1.01
N ARG A 20 1.81 2.42 2.05
CA ARG A 20 1.73 3.63 2.88
C ARG A 20 2.04 4.89 2.06
N GLN A 21 3.16 4.88 1.34
CA GLN A 21 3.57 6.01 0.50
C GLN A 21 2.49 6.34 -0.54
N ILE A 22 1.84 5.33 -1.13
CA ILE A 22 0.72 5.53 -2.06
C ILE A 22 -0.45 6.24 -1.37
N CYS A 23 -0.82 5.85 -0.14
CA CYS A 23 -1.91 6.50 0.60
C CYS A 23 -1.56 7.95 1.00
N GLU A 24 -0.32 8.23 1.40
CA GLU A 24 0.13 9.59 1.71
C GLU A 24 0.17 10.47 0.45
N TRP A 25 0.65 9.92 -0.66
CA TRP A 25 0.73 10.64 -1.93
C TRP A 25 -0.66 10.99 -2.48
N GLU A 26 -1.63 10.08 -2.37
CA GLU A 26 -3.03 10.34 -2.72
C GLU A 26 -3.63 11.45 -1.85
N LYS A 27 -3.42 11.41 -0.53
CA LYS A 27 -3.87 12.47 0.40
C LYS A 27 -3.25 13.83 0.09
N ALA A 28 -1.97 13.86 -0.29
CA ALA A 28 -1.27 15.09 -0.68
C ALA A 28 -1.68 15.58 -2.09
N ASN A 29 -2.12 14.68 -2.97
CA ASN A 29 -2.43 14.96 -4.37
C ASN A 29 -3.85 14.48 -4.75
N LYS A 30 -4.87 14.95 -4.01
CA LYS A 30 -6.29 14.55 -4.18
C LYS A 30 -6.89 14.70 -5.59
N ASN A 31 -6.21 15.41 -6.50
CA ASN A 31 -6.66 15.65 -7.88
C ASN A 31 -5.96 14.79 -8.94
N LYS A 32 -5.06 13.87 -8.56
CA LYS A 32 -4.32 13.03 -9.51
C LYS A 32 -5.05 11.72 -9.80
N ARG A 33 -5.00 11.25 -11.04
CA ARG A 33 -5.64 9.99 -11.43
C ARG A 33 -4.81 8.82 -10.90
N HIS A 34 -5.47 7.72 -10.55
CA HIS A 34 -4.78 6.50 -10.09
C HIS A 34 -3.72 5.97 -11.09
N VAL A 35 -3.88 6.28 -12.38
CA VAL A 35 -2.91 5.94 -13.43
C VAL A 35 -1.61 6.74 -13.27
N ASP A 36 -1.70 8.03 -12.94
CA ASP A 36 -0.52 8.87 -12.71
C ASP A 36 0.26 8.41 -11.47
N ILE A 37 -0.47 8.02 -10.42
CA ILE A 37 0.11 7.44 -9.21
C ILE A 37 0.86 6.15 -9.56
N ALA A 38 0.22 5.24 -10.30
CA ALA A 38 0.84 3.99 -10.72
C ALA A 38 2.13 4.24 -11.53
N ASN A 39 2.10 5.15 -12.50
CA ASN A 39 3.26 5.49 -13.31
C ASN A 39 4.41 6.05 -12.45
N HIS A 40 4.12 6.98 -11.55
CA HIS A 40 5.13 7.55 -10.65
C HIS A 40 5.81 6.47 -9.81
N PHE A 41 5.04 5.57 -9.21
CA PHE A 41 5.61 4.50 -8.38
C PHE A 41 6.30 3.41 -9.20
N ASN A 42 5.91 3.17 -10.46
CA ASN A 42 6.65 2.30 -11.39
C ASN A 42 8.00 2.93 -11.79
N GLU A 43 8.07 4.25 -11.95
CA GLU A 43 9.34 4.95 -12.21
C GLU A 43 10.29 4.90 -11.00
N VAL A 44 9.77 5.14 -9.80
CA VAL A 44 10.55 5.10 -8.55
C VAL A 44 10.98 3.67 -8.21
N TYR A 45 10.10 2.70 -8.44
CA TYR A 45 10.33 1.29 -8.16
C TYR A 45 10.17 0.45 -9.44
N PRO A 46 11.17 0.43 -10.35
CA PRO A 46 11.08 -0.30 -11.62
C PRO A 46 10.92 -1.82 -11.45
N ASN A 47 11.27 -2.33 -10.27
CA ASN A 47 11.12 -3.75 -9.91
C ASN A 47 9.71 -4.10 -9.37
N LEU A 48 8.86 -3.10 -9.14
CA LEU A 48 7.49 -3.27 -8.68
C LEU A 48 6.55 -2.87 -9.82
N THR A 49 5.90 -3.87 -10.44
CA THR A 49 4.86 -3.61 -11.44
C THR A 49 3.56 -3.27 -10.73
N ILE A 50 3.29 -1.96 -10.59
CA ILE A 50 2.12 -1.43 -9.90
C ILE A 50 1.09 -1.01 -10.94
N ASP A 51 0.01 -1.79 -11.04
CA ASP A 51 -1.12 -1.47 -11.88
C ASP A 51 -2.10 -0.50 -11.21
N ARG A 52 -2.92 0.18 -12.04
CA ARG A 52 -4.03 1.01 -11.55
C ARG A 52 -4.96 0.26 -10.59
N SER A 53 -5.18 -1.03 -10.85
CA SER A 53 -6.07 -1.90 -10.06
C SER A 53 -5.48 -2.14 -8.67
N THR A 54 -4.16 -2.24 -8.59
CA THR A 54 -3.42 -2.37 -7.35
C THR A 54 -3.48 -1.08 -6.53
N ILE A 55 -3.33 0.09 -7.17
CA ILE A 55 -3.56 1.39 -6.51
C ILE A 55 -4.99 1.45 -5.94
N SER A 56 -6.01 1.12 -6.72
CA SER A 56 -7.40 1.12 -6.23
C SER A 56 -7.60 0.16 -5.05
N LYS A 57 -7.00 -1.03 -5.06
CA LYS A 57 -7.08 -1.98 -3.93
C LYS A 57 -6.37 -1.45 -2.68
N ILE A 58 -5.23 -0.79 -2.84
CA ILE A 58 -4.47 -0.18 -1.74
C ILE A 58 -5.27 0.95 -1.12
N LEU A 59 -5.85 1.84 -1.95
CA LEU A 59 -6.66 2.96 -1.50
C LEU A 59 -7.97 2.50 -0.84
N LEU A 60 -8.60 1.44 -1.35
CA LEU A 60 -9.76 0.82 -0.69
C LEU A 60 -9.42 0.26 0.70
N GLN A 61 -8.16 -0.09 0.92
CA GLN A 61 -7.63 -0.53 2.22
C GLN A 61 -6.81 0.57 2.91
N SER A 62 -6.95 1.84 2.51
CA SER A 62 -6.15 2.94 3.04
C SER A 62 -6.30 3.12 4.54
N ASP A 63 -7.47 2.82 5.11
CA ASP A 63 -7.70 2.82 6.56
C ASP A 63 -6.80 1.81 7.29
N LYS A 64 -6.63 0.62 6.73
CA LYS A 64 -5.74 -0.42 7.26
C LYS A 64 -4.29 0.03 7.24
N TRP A 65 -3.85 0.64 6.13
CA TRP A 65 -2.47 1.11 5.97
C TRP A 65 -2.20 2.36 6.81
N THR A 66 -3.19 3.23 6.99
CA THR A 66 -3.11 4.41 7.88
C THR A 66 -3.08 4.00 9.35
N ALA A 67 -3.85 2.98 9.76
CA ALA A 67 -3.84 2.47 11.14
C ALA A 67 -2.49 1.84 11.54
N ILE A 68 -1.75 1.27 10.59
CA ILE A 68 -0.38 0.77 10.83
C ILE A 68 0.57 1.94 11.14
N ILE A 69 0.37 3.13 10.55
CA ILE A 69 1.12 4.35 10.91
C ILE A 69 0.91 4.66 12.37
N ASN A 70 -0.36 4.74 12.80
CA ASN A 70 -0.67 5.01 14.20
C ASN A 70 -0.07 3.96 15.13
N THR A 71 0.05 2.70 14.73
CA THR A 71 0.62 1.65 15.61
C THR A 71 2.15 1.70 15.68
N LYS A 72 2.83 2.11 14.60
CA LYS A 72 4.30 2.30 14.60
C LYS A 72 4.71 3.62 15.28
N ASP A 73 3.87 4.65 15.22
CA ASP A 73 4.01 5.89 16.00
C ASP A 73 3.54 5.72 17.46
N SER A 74 2.58 4.81 17.73
CA SER A 74 2.08 4.51 19.09
C SER A 74 3.00 3.57 19.87
N LYS A 75 4.32 3.81 19.81
CA LYS A 75 5.18 3.50 20.96
C LYS A 75 5.19 4.62 22.01
N CYS A 76 4.45 5.70 21.80
CA CYS A 76 4.02 6.65 22.83
C CYS A 76 2.64 7.19 22.37
N TYR A 77 1.52 7.17 23.09
CA TYR A 77 1.30 7.24 24.53
C TYR A 77 0.09 6.39 24.93
N SER A 78 0.22 5.79 26.10
CA SER A 78 -0.85 5.18 26.85
C SER A 78 -1.93 6.20 27.27
N TRP A 79 -3.16 5.69 27.33
CA TRP A 79 -4.32 6.13 28.13
C TRP A 79 -5.46 6.89 27.43
N ARG A 80 -6.64 6.25 27.59
CA ARG A 80 -7.98 6.79 27.79
C ARG A 80 -8.94 6.77 26.59
N CYS A 81 -9.84 5.79 26.67
CA CYS A 81 -11.27 5.85 26.37
C CYS A 81 -11.87 7.26 26.39
N TYR A 82 -12.89 7.53 25.58
CA TYR A 82 -14.27 7.73 26.07
C TYR A 82 -15.28 7.64 24.91
N PHE A 83 -16.09 6.59 25.01
CA PHE A 83 -17.44 6.52 24.47
C PHE A 83 -18.34 7.19 25.52
N ASN A 84 -18.89 8.37 25.20
CA ASN A 84 -20.23 8.82 25.63
C ASN A 84 -20.64 10.00 24.75
#